data_AF-A0A0F9T8E1-F1
#
_entry.id   AF-A0A0F9T8E1-F1
#
_cell.length_a   1.000
_cell.length_b   1.000
_cell.length_c   1.000
_cell.angle_alpha   90.00
_cell.angle_beta   90.00
_cell.angle_gamma   90.00
#
_symmetry.space_group_name_H-M   'P 1'
#
loop_
_entity.id
_entity.type
_entity.pdbx_description
1 polymer ?
#
loop_
_entity_poly.entity_id
_entity_poly.type
_entity_poly.pdbx_seq_one_letter_code
_entity_poly.pdbx_strand_id
1 'polypeptide(L)'
;MLLGQLNAAASPLSQDQVQKLQGLVAELNPIQQAWVSGYLAANANSAALGAPTAGVPAAGDAAALTILYGSQTGNAKGVASKMKEQAESRGLAVKLVSMSDYKPTALKKEKFLTIVVSTYGEGEPPEDAETLYEFLATKKAPKLDDVKIAVIGLGDSSYEFFCQTAKDFEERLNKLGAQTIYQRADLDVDYEEEAATWIAGAIDAFEPDLKAQQEAAGGQVVSMPFGAPTSAASQYTKQNPFEAELLTVQKITGRDSTKDVRHVEISLEGSDITYTPGDSLGVYFLNDDVLVDEVLTLTQIDATSIVKVGDEELSVRDALIEKLELTQSYPGFVEKYATATGTPELLKLVEDKTAMRAYIEPRQIYDVIRQNPAKLDAQTLVDCLRKLQARFYSIASSQSEVEDEVHLTLA
;
A
#
# COMPACT_ATOMS: atom_id res chain seq x y z
N MET A 1 18.76 -7.85 30.83
CA MET A 1 18.75 -7.37 32.23
C MET A 1 18.28 -5.93 32.22
N LEU A 2 17.28 -5.57 33.03
CA LEU A 2 16.93 -4.16 33.23
C LEU A 2 18.12 -3.43 33.84
N LEU A 3 18.48 -2.25 33.33
CA LEU A 3 19.64 -1.48 33.81
C LEU A 3 19.58 -1.17 35.33
N GLY A 4 18.37 -1.13 35.91
CA GLY A 4 18.15 -1.00 37.35
C GLY A 4 18.52 -2.22 38.20
N GLN A 5 18.90 -3.35 37.59
CA GLN A 5 19.30 -4.58 38.28
C GLN A 5 20.79 -4.95 38.08
N LEU A 6 21.57 -4.04 37.49
CA LEU A 6 23.01 -4.23 37.28
C LEU A 6 23.74 -4.31 38.63
N ASN A 7 24.25 -5.49 38.97
CA ASN A 7 25.13 -5.70 40.12
C ASN A 7 26.60 -5.71 39.65
N ALA A 8 27.51 -5.13 40.43
CA ALA A 8 28.95 -5.14 40.15
C ALA A 8 29.52 -6.57 40.02
N ALA A 9 28.91 -7.57 40.66
CA ALA A 9 29.28 -8.97 40.50
C ALA A 9 28.93 -9.57 39.12
N ALA A 10 28.07 -8.90 38.34
CA ALA A 10 27.57 -9.36 37.03
C ALA A 10 28.04 -8.46 35.87
N SER A 11 29.01 -7.58 36.11
CA SER A 11 29.47 -6.57 35.16
C SER A 11 30.99 -6.38 35.24
N PRO A 12 31.68 -6.06 34.12
CA PRO A 12 33.10 -5.71 34.14
C PRO A 12 33.39 -4.34 34.78
N LEU A 13 32.36 -3.62 35.26
CA LEU A 13 32.47 -2.30 35.88
C LEU A 13 32.73 -2.41 37.39
N SER A 14 33.57 -1.51 37.91
CA SER A 14 33.74 -1.35 39.37
C SER A 14 32.45 -0.87 40.05
N GLN A 15 32.35 -1.07 41.36
CA GLN A 15 31.16 -0.68 42.13
C GLN A 15 30.83 0.82 42.02
N ASP A 16 31.85 1.68 41.98
CA ASP A 16 31.71 3.13 41.79
C ASP A 16 31.20 3.47 40.36
N GLN A 17 31.68 2.75 39.35
CA GLN A 17 31.22 2.92 37.97
C GLN A 17 29.77 2.45 37.77
N VAL A 18 29.36 1.38 38.43
CA VAL A 18 27.96 0.91 38.41
C VAL A 18 27.03 1.95 39.03
N GLN A 19 27.40 2.54 40.17
CA GLN A 19 26.59 3.60 40.80
C GLN A 19 26.46 4.84 39.92
N LYS A 20 27.54 5.28 39.29
CA LYS A 20 27.52 6.42 38.35
C LYS A 20 26.67 6.14 37.12
N LEU A 21 26.78 4.93 36.56
CA LEU A 21 25.97 4.52 35.40
C LEU A 21 24.48 4.46 35.76
N GLN A 22 24.13 3.89 36.91
CA GLN A 22 22.74 3.83 37.39
C GLN A 22 22.17 5.22 37.66
N GLY A 23 22.94 6.12 38.28
CA GLY A 23 22.55 7.50 38.51
C GLY A 23 22.27 8.25 37.21
N LEU A 24 23.19 8.15 36.24
CA LEU A 24 23.01 8.75 34.92
C LEU A 24 21.78 8.20 34.20
N VAL A 25 21.60 6.86 34.17
CA VAL A 25 20.49 6.21 33.46
C VAL A 25 19.14 6.61 34.06
N ALA A 26 19.06 6.85 35.36
CA ALA A 26 17.83 7.32 36.02
C ALA A 26 17.41 8.74 35.60
N GLU A 27 18.34 9.57 35.13
CA GLU A 27 18.08 10.93 34.68
C GLU A 27 17.76 11.04 33.18
N LEU A 28 18.00 9.96 32.41
CA LEU A 28 17.85 9.95 30.96
C LEU A 28 16.50 9.38 30.52
N ASN A 29 15.88 10.03 29.53
CA ASN A 29 14.71 9.47 28.82
C ASN A 29 15.11 8.40 27.79
N PRO A 30 14.16 7.62 27.22
CA PRO A 30 14.48 6.52 26.30
C PRO A 30 15.30 6.92 25.06
N ILE A 31 15.06 8.12 24.50
CA ILE A 31 15.80 8.63 23.34
C ILE A 31 17.25 8.98 23.72
N GLN A 32 17.44 9.59 24.89
CA GLN A 32 18.77 9.93 25.39
C GLN A 32 19.57 8.69 25.77
N GLN A 33 18.92 7.67 26.33
CA GLN A 33 19.57 6.38 26.61
C GLN A 33 20.04 5.70 25.32
N ALA A 34 19.22 5.69 24.27
CA ALA A 34 19.60 5.18 22.96
C ALA A 34 20.80 5.94 22.37
N TRP A 35 20.81 7.28 22.46
CA TRP A 35 21.91 8.10 21.98
C TRP A 35 23.23 7.83 22.74
N VAL A 36 23.19 7.78 24.08
CA VAL A 36 24.37 7.48 24.91
C VAL A 36 24.92 6.08 24.62
N SER A 37 24.04 5.11 24.38
CA SER A 37 24.46 3.74 24.02
C SER A 37 25.27 3.70 22.72
N GLY A 38 24.83 4.44 21.69
CA GLY A 38 25.55 4.55 20.42
C GLY A 38 26.89 5.28 20.56
N TYR A 39 26.93 6.35 21.35
CA TYR A 39 28.16 7.11 21.62
C TYR A 39 29.23 6.25 22.31
N LEU A 40 28.86 5.49 23.35
CA LEU A 40 29.78 4.61 24.07
C LEU A 40 30.29 3.46 23.18
N ALA A 41 29.43 2.89 22.34
CA ALA A 41 29.81 1.86 21.37
C ALA A 41 30.80 2.37 20.33
N ALA A 42 30.59 3.59 19.80
CA ALA A 42 31.50 4.23 18.85
C ALA A 42 32.87 4.51 19.50
N ASN A 43 32.89 4.97 20.74
CA ASN A 43 34.12 5.24 21.49
C ASN A 43 34.91 3.96 21.81
N ALA A 44 34.21 2.86 22.14
CA ALA A 44 34.84 1.57 22.38
C ALA A 44 35.50 1.00 21.11
N ASN A 45 34.88 1.19 19.94
CA ASN A 45 35.42 0.75 18.66
C ASN A 45 36.60 1.60 18.16
N SER A 46 36.63 2.89 18.49
CA SER A 46 37.75 3.78 18.13
C SER A 46 39.00 3.51 18.98
N ALA A 47 38.87 2.92 20.17
CA ALA A 47 40.01 2.48 20.99
C ALA A 47 40.68 1.19 20.47
N ALA A 48 39.99 0.37 19.68
CA ALA A 48 40.52 -0.89 19.12
C ALA A 48 41.37 -0.69 17.85
N LEU A 49 41.23 0.45 17.17
CA LEU A 49 41.93 0.82 15.94
C LEU A 49 42.79 2.05 16.24
N GLY A 50 44.04 1.85 16.66
CA GLY A 50 44.95 2.91 17.15
C GLY A 50 45.34 4.01 16.14
N ALA A 51 44.37 4.81 15.69
CA ALA A 51 44.57 5.99 14.86
C ALA A 51 44.15 7.27 15.61
N PRO A 52 44.88 8.38 15.49
CA PRO A 52 44.51 9.63 16.13
C PRO A 52 43.20 10.15 15.54
N THR A 53 42.29 10.55 16.41
CA THR A 53 41.00 11.17 16.06
C THR A 53 41.23 12.55 15.44
N ALA A 54 41.28 12.60 14.11
CA ALA A 54 40.86 13.79 13.39
C ALA A 54 39.38 14.01 13.71
N GLY A 55 39.01 15.25 14.08
CA GLY A 55 37.66 15.61 14.48
C GLY A 55 36.63 15.05 13.50
N VAL A 56 35.56 14.49 14.06
CA VAL A 56 34.39 13.99 13.33
C VAL A 56 34.04 15.03 12.26
N PRO A 57 34.18 14.74 10.95
CA PRO A 57 33.36 15.44 9.99
C PRO A 57 31.93 15.06 10.36
N ALA A 58 31.05 16.05 10.50
CA ALA A 58 29.62 15.81 10.57
C ALA A 58 29.26 14.71 9.56
N ALA A 59 28.51 13.69 9.99
CA ALA A 59 28.06 12.61 9.12
C ALA A 59 27.64 13.21 7.78
N GLY A 60 28.47 13.01 6.75
CA GLY A 60 28.06 13.32 5.40
C GLY A 60 26.84 12.44 5.15
N ASP A 61 25.74 13.04 4.70
CA ASP A 61 24.53 12.31 4.31
C ASP A 61 24.97 11.14 3.40
N ALA A 62 24.99 9.93 3.96
CA ALA A 62 25.13 8.73 3.15
C ALA A 62 23.97 8.77 2.16
N ALA A 63 24.25 8.61 0.88
CA ALA A 63 23.23 8.71 -0.15
C ALA A 63 22.18 7.61 0.08
N ALA A 64 21.04 8.01 0.63
CA ALA A 64 19.93 7.12 0.89
C ALA A 64 18.90 7.25 -0.23
N LEU A 65 18.21 6.16 -0.51
CA LEU A 65 17.00 6.17 -1.30
C LEU A 65 15.88 6.79 -0.46
N THR A 66 15.40 7.97 -0.86
CA THR A 66 14.23 8.59 -0.22
C THR A 66 12.97 8.07 -0.91
N ILE A 67 12.10 7.40 -0.17
CA ILE A 67 10.78 6.93 -0.62
C ILE A 67 9.73 7.85 -0.01
N LEU A 68 9.04 8.61 -0.87
CA LEU A 68 7.92 9.45 -0.47
C LEU A 68 6.61 8.76 -0.81
N TYR A 69 5.70 8.67 0.16
CA TYR A 69 4.37 8.11 -0.07
C TYR A 69 3.25 9.13 0.17
N GLY A 70 2.23 9.09 -0.70
CA GLY A 70 0.96 9.79 -0.52
C GLY A 70 -0.18 8.79 -0.65
N SER A 71 -0.99 8.62 0.39
CA SER A 71 -1.95 7.52 0.47
C SER A 71 -3.23 7.95 1.18
N GLN A 72 -4.39 7.72 0.55
CA GLN A 72 -5.67 7.99 1.23
C GLN A 72 -6.07 6.85 2.17
N THR A 73 -6.04 5.60 1.68
CA THR A 73 -6.52 4.40 2.41
C THR A 73 -5.39 3.48 2.87
N GLY A 74 -4.15 3.99 2.90
CA GLY A 74 -2.97 3.21 3.32
C GLY A 74 -2.35 2.26 2.28
N ASN A 75 -2.97 2.01 1.11
CA ASN A 75 -2.41 1.12 0.08
C ASN A 75 -1.01 1.55 -0.41
N ALA A 76 -0.85 2.82 -0.78
CA ALA A 76 0.44 3.36 -1.23
C ALA A 76 1.48 3.36 -0.10
N LYS A 77 1.07 3.60 1.15
CA LYS A 77 1.95 3.44 2.33
C LYS A 77 2.43 2.00 2.50
N GLY A 78 1.56 1.01 2.27
CA GLY A 78 1.91 -0.41 2.29
C GLY A 78 2.94 -0.77 1.22
N VAL A 79 2.73 -0.33 -0.03
CA VAL A 79 3.69 -0.52 -1.13
C VAL A 79 5.05 0.11 -0.81
N ALA A 80 5.05 1.35 -0.31
CA ALA A 80 6.27 2.06 0.06
C ALA A 80 7.03 1.37 1.21
N SER A 81 6.32 0.81 2.18
CA SER A 81 6.89 0.04 3.29
C SER A 81 7.55 -1.25 2.81
N LYS A 82 6.88 -2.00 1.90
CA LYS A 82 7.45 -3.20 1.27
C LYS A 82 8.73 -2.88 0.48
N MET A 83 8.73 -1.78 -0.27
CA MET A 83 9.92 -1.32 -0.99
C MET A 83 11.08 -0.98 -0.05
N LYS A 84 10.80 -0.31 1.08
CA LYS A 84 11.80 -0.04 2.11
C LYS A 84 12.40 -1.34 2.64
N GLU A 85 11.57 -2.28 3.10
CA GLU A 85 12.02 -3.56 3.67
C GLU A 85 12.89 -4.34 2.66
N GLN A 86 12.46 -4.40 1.40
CA GLN A 86 13.20 -5.09 0.36
C GLN A 86 14.53 -4.41 0.05
N ALA A 87 14.59 -3.08 -0.03
CA ALA A 87 15.84 -2.36 -0.27
C ALA A 87 16.82 -2.45 0.92
N GLU A 88 16.32 -2.36 2.16
CA GLU A 88 17.13 -2.53 3.39
C GLU A 88 17.69 -3.96 3.49
N SER A 89 16.92 -4.98 3.09
CA SER A 89 17.40 -6.38 3.04
C SER A 89 18.59 -6.57 2.10
N ARG A 90 18.76 -5.69 1.11
CA ARG A 90 19.89 -5.67 0.18
C ARG A 90 21.05 -4.76 0.64
N GLY A 91 20.97 -4.22 1.85
CA GLY A 91 21.97 -3.34 2.45
C GLY A 91 21.93 -1.89 1.95
N LEU A 92 20.86 -1.48 1.28
CA LEU A 92 20.70 -0.11 0.81
C LEU A 92 20.20 0.78 1.96
N ALA A 93 20.72 2.01 2.04
CA ALA A 93 20.23 3.00 2.99
C ALA A 93 18.92 3.59 2.44
N VAL A 94 17.84 3.52 3.22
CA VAL A 94 16.52 3.96 2.78
C VAL A 94 15.90 4.90 3.81
N LYS A 95 15.20 5.91 3.32
CA LYS A 95 14.40 6.83 4.13
C LYS A 95 12.97 6.83 3.63
N LEU A 96 12.04 6.31 4.42
CA LEU A 96 10.60 6.33 4.13
C LEU A 96 9.95 7.53 4.83
N VAL A 97 9.22 8.36 4.08
CA VAL A 97 8.59 9.58 4.61
C VAL A 97 7.19 9.75 4.01
N SER A 98 6.22 10.13 4.85
CA SER A 98 4.94 10.65 4.36
C SER A 98 5.16 11.96 3.61
N MET A 99 4.45 12.18 2.51
CA MET A 99 4.52 13.47 1.80
C MET A 99 4.07 14.65 2.67
N SER A 100 3.16 14.44 3.63
CA SER A 100 2.70 15.47 4.56
C SER A 100 3.78 15.95 5.53
N ASP A 101 4.70 15.06 5.90
CA ASP A 101 5.86 15.37 6.75
C ASP A 101 7.09 15.84 5.96
N TYR A 102 7.04 15.74 4.63
CA TYR A 102 8.17 16.04 3.77
C TYR A 102 8.25 17.54 3.44
N LYS A 103 9.40 18.15 3.74
CA LYS A 103 9.64 19.56 3.38
C LYS A 103 10.05 19.66 1.92
N PRO A 104 9.28 20.32 1.02
CA PRO A 104 9.59 20.33 -0.42
C PRO A 104 10.95 20.99 -0.77
N THR A 105 11.47 21.86 0.11
CA THR A 105 12.79 22.47 -0.05
C THR A 105 13.95 21.49 0.14
N ALA A 106 13.69 20.29 0.67
CA ALA A 106 14.66 19.21 0.81
C ALA A 106 14.97 18.51 -0.52
N LEU A 107 14.09 18.61 -1.54
CA LEU A 107 14.26 17.95 -2.85
C LEU A 107 15.63 18.20 -3.48
N LYS A 108 16.19 19.41 -3.32
CA LYS A 108 17.51 19.78 -3.86
C LYS A 108 18.70 19.01 -3.25
N LYS A 109 18.48 18.31 -2.13
CA LYS A 109 19.50 17.50 -1.45
C LYS A 109 19.37 16.02 -1.78
N GLU A 110 18.22 15.61 -2.30
CA GLU A 110 17.98 14.23 -2.68
C GLU A 110 18.78 13.90 -3.94
N LYS A 111 19.19 12.64 -4.06
CA LYS A 111 19.82 12.10 -5.28
C LYS A 111 19.09 10.89 -5.83
N PHE A 112 18.45 10.13 -4.94
CA PHE A 112 17.65 8.97 -5.29
C PHE A 112 16.29 9.13 -4.62
N LEU A 113 15.24 9.18 -5.44
CA LEU A 113 13.89 9.48 -4.98
C LEU A 113 12.90 8.50 -5.62
N THR A 114 12.07 7.86 -4.80
CA THR A 114 10.91 7.11 -5.29
C THR A 114 9.62 7.77 -4.82
N ILE A 115 8.68 7.94 -5.73
CA ILE A 115 7.33 8.44 -5.45
C ILE A 115 6.36 7.25 -5.50
N VAL A 116 5.66 7.01 -4.40
CA VAL A 116 4.59 6.00 -4.29
C VAL A 116 3.29 6.72 -3.96
N VAL A 117 2.37 6.83 -4.91
CA VAL A 117 1.21 7.73 -4.73
C VAL A 117 -0.08 7.11 -5.24
N SER A 118 -1.16 7.21 -4.45
CA SER A 118 -2.52 6.89 -4.93
C SER A 118 -3.15 8.08 -5.64
N THR A 119 -4.10 7.87 -6.54
CA THR A 119 -4.95 8.95 -7.09
C THR A 119 -6.34 8.90 -6.47
N TYR A 120 -6.91 10.06 -6.16
CA TYR A 120 -8.25 10.18 -5.56
C TYR A 120 -9.17 11.06 -6.40
N GLY A 121 -10.49 10.91 -6.22
CA GLY A 121 -11.50 11.72 -6.88
C GLY A 121 -11.33 11.78 -8.40
N GLU A 122 -11.29 13.00 -8.93
CA GLU A 122 -11.16 13.30 -10.37
C GLU A 122 -9.71 13.54 -10.77
N GLY A 123 -8.80 12.66 -10.34
CA GLY A 123 -7.36 12.76 -10.66
C GLY A 123 -6.53 13.54 -9.65
N GLU A 124 -7.11 13.85 -8.49
CA GLU A 124 -6.49 14.65 -7.45
C GLU A 124 -5.46 13.84 -6.63
N PRO A 125 -4.39 14.47 -6.14
CA PRO A 125 -3.52 13.83 -5.16
C PRO A 125 -4.26 13.55 -3.84
N PRO A 126 -3.82 12.56 -3.06
CA PRO A 126 -4.29 12.38 -1.68
C PRO A 126 -3.91 13.60 -0.84
N GLU A 127 -4.63 13.85 0.25
CA GLU A 127 -4.42 15.01 1.13
C GLU A 127 -2.94 15.11 1.59
N ASP A 128 -2.33 13.97 1.93
CA ASP A 128 -0.93 13.87 2.31
C ASP A 128 0.05 14.38 1.24
N ALA A 129 -0.32 14.34 -0.04
CA ALA A 129 0.52 14.68 -1.18
C ALA A 129 0.26 16.09 -1.74
N GLU A 130 -0.86 16.73 -1.40
CA GLU A 130 -1.30 18.00 -1.98
C GLU A 130 -0.22 19.09 -1.92
N THR A 131 0.35 19.32 -0.74
CA THR A 131 1.35 20.39 -0.53
C THR A 131 2.58 20.21 -1.41
N LEU A 132 3.08 18.98 -1.54
CA LEU A 132 4.22 18.67 -2.39
C LEU A 132 3.84 18.78 -3.87
N TYR A 133 2.68 18.25 -4.24
CA TYR A 133 2.14 18.28 -5.60
C TYR A 133 2.04 19.72 -6.12
N GLU A 134 1.42 20.61 -5.34
CA GLU A 134 1.31 22.04 -5.68
C GLU A 134 2.67 22.73 -5.76
N PHE A 135 3.56 22.46 -4.79
CA PHE A 135 4.88 23.08 -4.75
C PHE A 135 5.69 22.83 -6.03
N LEU A 136 5.62 21.61 -6.57
CA LEU A 136 6.32 21.22 -7.81
C LEU A 136 5.83 21.99 -9.05
N ALA A 137 4.61 22.52 -9.06
CA ALA A 137 4.11 23.37 -10.14
C ALA A 137 4.57 24.83 -10.04
N THR A 138 5.13 25.24 -8.90
CA THR A 138 5.54 26.64 -8.68
C THR A 138 6.93 26.92 -9.25
N LYS A 139 7.18 28.19 -9.59
CA LYS A 139 8.54 28.67 -9.96
C LYS A 139 9.58 28.57 -8.83
N LYS A 140 9.14 28.23 -7.60
CA LYS A 140 10.03 28.05 -6.44
C LYS A 140 10.58 26.63 -6.34
N ALA A 141 10.08 25.69 -7.16
CA ALA A 141 10.60 24.34 -7.22
C ALA A 141 12.08 24.36 -7.65
N PRO A 142 12.97 23.64 -6.93
CA PRO A 142 14.38 23.58 -7.29
C PRO A 142 14.58 22.78 -8.59
N LYS A 143 15.68 23.05 -9.28
CA LYS A 143 16.16 22.14 -10.34
C LYS A 143 16.66 20.84 -9.74
N LEU A 144 16.46 19.74 -10.46
CA LEU A 144 16.71 18.37 -10.04
C LEU A 144 17.66 17.64 -11.00
N ASP A 145 18.58 18.38 -11.63
CA ASP A 145 19.45 17.90 -12.73
C ASP A 145 20.26 16.63 -12.40
N ASP A 146 20.51 16.33 -11.11
CA ASP A 146 21.26 15.16 -10.62
C ASP A 146 20.40 14.17 -9.81
N VAL A 147 19.07 14.28 -9.88
CA VAL A 147 18.16 13.41 -9.11
C VAL A 147 17.63 12.28 -9.98
N LYS A 148 17.88 11.04 -9.56
CA LYS A 148 17.34 9.83 -10.16
C LYS A 148 16.00 9.48 -9.50
N ILE A 149 14.98 9.28 -10.33
CA ILE A 149 13.61 9.02 -9.86
C ILE A 149 13.05 7.70 -10.40
N ALA A 150 12.13 7.14 -9.63
CA ALA A 150 11.16 6.14 -10.07
C ALA A 150 9.78 6.50 -9.48
N VAL A 151 8.71 6.20 -10.19
CA VAL A 151 7.34 6.54 -9.76
C VAL A 151 6.45 5.32 -9.91
N ILE A 152 5.63 5.04 -8.90
CA ILE A 152 4.60 4.01 -8.95
C ILE A 152 3.27 4.64 -8.51
N GLY A 153 2.27 4.48 -9.36
CA GLY A 153 0.91 4.97 -9.15
C GLY A 153 -0.02 3.83 -8.74
N LEU A 154 -0.89 4.10 -7.77
CA LEU A 154 -2.02 3.24 -7.44
C LEU A 154 -3.32 3.98 -7.81
N GLY A 155 -4.16 3.35 -8.61
CA GLY A 155 -5.42 3.93 -9.06
C GLY A 155 -6.47 2.86 -9.33
N ASP A 156 -7.56 3.29 -9.96
CA ASP A 156 -8.62 2.41 -10.43
C ASP A 156 -8.96 2.82 -11.87
N SER A 157 -8.81 1.89 -12.81
CA SER A 157 -9.06 2.14 -14.24
C SER A 157 -10.54 2.42 -14.55
N SER A 158 -11.41 2.22 -13.56
CA SER A 158 -12.83 2.60 -13.64
C SER A 158 -13.05 4.10 -13.68
N TYR A 159 -12.07 4.88 -13.21
CA TYR A 159 -12.12 6.34 -13.19
C TYR A 159 -11.45 6.95 -14.43
N GLU A 160 -11.82 8.19 -14.76
CA GLU A 160 -11.24 8.90 -15.91
C GLU A 160 -9.74 9.06 -15.81
N PHE A 161 -9.31 9.51 -14.63
CA PHE A 161 -7.97 9.98 -14.37
C PHE A 161 -7.14 8.88 -13.72
N PHE A 162 -7.13 7.69 -14.34
CA PHE A 162 -6.38 6.52 -13.86
C PHE A 162 -4.91 6.86 -13.63
N CYS A 163 -4.44 6.73 -12.38
CA CYS A 163 -3.08 7.05 -11.92
C CYS A 163 -2.59 8.46 -12.31
N GLN A 164 -3.49 9.45 -12.45
CA GLN A 164 -3.13 10.79 -12.91
C GLN A 164 -2.13 11.49 -12.00
N THR A 165 -2.24 11.32 -10.69
CA THR A 165 -1.30 11.90 -9.73
C THR A 165 0.13 11.43 -9.98
N ALA A 166 0.33 10.14 -10.25
CA ALA A 166 1.64 9.57 -10.54
C ALA A 166 2.23 10.10 -11.86
N LYS A 167 1.38 10.22 -12.89
CA LYS A 167 1.72 10.84 -14.19
C LYS A 167 2.21 12.27 -14.00
N ASP A 168 1.47 13.05 -13.23
CA ASP A 168 1.78 14.45 -12.95
C ASP A 168 3.09 14.60 -12.17
N PHE A 169 3.34 13.75 -11.17
CA PHE A 169 4.59 13.75 -10.42
C PHE A 169 5.79 13.46 -11.33
N GLU A 170 5.72 12.40 -12.13
CA GLU A 170 6.80 12.04 -13.06
C GLU A 170 7.04 13.17 -14.07
N GLU A 171 5.98 13.72 -14.68
CA GLU A 171 6.09 14.81 -15.64
C GLU A 171 6.72 16.06 -15.02
N ARG A 172 6.28 16.47 -13.83
CA ARG A 172 6.81 17.65 -13.12
C ARG A 172 8.26 17.45 -12.70
N LEU A 173 8.61 16.30 -12.14
CA LEU A 173 9.98 16.01 -11.72
C LEU A 173 10.94 15.98 -12.92
N ASN A 174 10.54 15.35 -14.03
CA ASN A 174 11.33 15.36 -15.27
C ASN A 174 11.48 16.78 -15.85
N LYS A 175 10.42 17.61 -15.82
CA LYS A 175 10.51 19.03 -16.23
C LYS A 175 11.48 19.85 -15.37
N LEU A 176 11.68 19.46 -14.11
CA LEU A 176 12.64 20.08 -13.20
C LEU A 176 14.07 19.58 -13.39
N GLY A 177 14.30 18.58 -14.26
CA GLY A 177 15.62 18.05 -14.59
C GLY A 177 15.93 16.65 -14.03
N ALA A 178 15.00 16.05 -13.28
CA ALA A 178 15.21 14.70 -12.75
C ALA A 178 15.31 13.66 -13.87
N GLN A 179 16.08 12.60 -13.64
CA GLN A 179 16.23 11.47 -14.54
C GLN A 179 15.37 10.30 -14.06
N THR A 180 14.36 9.92 -14.84
CA THR A 180 13.62 8.67 -14.60
C THR A 180 14.50 7.47 -14.95
N ILE A 181 14.82 6.62 -13.97
CA ILE A 181 15.72 5.47 -14.16
C ILE A 181 14.99 4.13 -14.31
N TYR A 182 13.72 4.09 -13.90
CA TYR A 182 12.86 2.92 -14.02
C TYR A 182 11.47 3.37 -14.44
N GLN A 183 10.87 2.66 -15.40
CA GLN A 183 9.60 3.05 -16.01
C GLN A 183 8.49 3.08 -14.95
N ARG A 184 7.67 4.14 -14.97
CA ARG A 184 6.49 4.24 -14.11
C ARG A 184 5.52 3.08 -14.35
N ALA A 185 4.99 2.53 -13.25
CA ALA A 185 3.84 1.65 -13.29
C ALA A 185 2.58 2.38 -12.83
N ASP A 186 1.49 2.17 -13.55
CA ASP A 186 0.14 2.63 -13.23
C ASP A 186 -0.67 1.39 -12.83
N LEU A 187 -0.84 1.16 -11.53
CA LEU A 187 -1.43 -0.08 -11.00
C LEU A 187 -2.90 0.08 -10.65
N ASP A 188 -3.70 -0.95 -10.98
CA ASP A 188 -5.13 -1.00 -10.72
C ASP A 188 -5.44 -1.54 -9.30
N VAL A 189 -6.72 -1.77 -8.96
CA VAL A 189 -7.18 -2.21 -7.63
C VAL A 189 -6.56 -3.52 -7.12
N ASP A 190 -6.12 -4.39 -8.03
CA ASP A 190 -5.39 -5.64 -7.80
C ASP A 190 -3.87 -5.49 -8.00
N TYR A 191 -3.33 -4.34 -7.58
CA TYR A 191 -1.95 -3.92 -7.74
C TYR A 191 -0.87 -4.84 -7.16
N GLU A 192 -1.16 -5.75 -6.24
CA GLU A 192 -0.15 -6.30 -5.33
C GLU A 192 0.97 -7.11 -6.03
N GLU A 193 0.63 -7.92 -7.03
CA GLU A 193 1.61 -8.73 -7.79
C GLU A 193 2.47 -7.86 -8.71
N GLU A 194 1.83 -6.93 -9.41
CA GLU A 194 2.51 -5.97 -10.28
C GLU A 194 3.40 -5.03 -9.46
N ALA A 195 2.96 -4.60 -8.28
CA ALA A 195 3.74 -3.81 -7.34
C ALA A 195 4.99 -4.57 -6.89
N ALA A 196 4.86 -5.85 -6.51
CA ALA A 196 6.02 -6.65 -6.09
C ALA A 196 7.07 -6.76 -7.22
N THR A 197 6.61 -7.00 -8.44
CA THR A 197 7.48 -7.07 -9.63
C THR A 197 8.14 -5.73 -9.91
N TRP A 198 7.37 -4.64 -9.84
CA TRP A 198 7.86 -3.29 -10.08
C TRP A 198 8.88 -2.85 -9.03
N ILE A 199 8.61 -3.10 -7.75
CA ILE A 199 9.52 -2.77 -6.64
C ILE A 199 10.88 -3.45 -6.85
N ALA A 200 10.88 -4.74 -7.18
CA ALA A 200 12.11 -5.48 -7.43
C ALA A 200 12.93 -4.84 -8.55
N GLY A 201 12.31 -4.54 -9.70
CA GLY A 201 12.99 -3.90 -10.83
C GLY A 201 13.46 -2.47 -10.55
N ALA A 202 12.69 -1.69 -9.78
CA ALA A 202 13.09 -0.34 -9.37
C ALA A 202 14.31 -0.37 -8.46
N ILE A 203 14.34 -1.28 -7.48
CA ILE A 203 15.49 -1.47 -6.60
C ILE A 203 16.72 -1.90 -7.40
N ASP A 204 16.57 -2.84 -8.34
CA ASP A 204 17.65 -3.28 -9.23
C ASP A 204 18.24 -2.11 -10.03
N ALA A 205 17.41 -1.15 -10.46
CA ALA A 205 17.86 0.04 -11.18
C ALA A 205 18.61 1.04 -10.28
N PHE A 206 18.21 1.20 -9.01
CA PHE A 206 18.86 2.11 -8.06
C PHE A 206 20.15 1.53 -7.45
N GLU A 207 20.23 0.21 -7.29
CA GLU A 207 21.26 -0.48 -6.52
C GLU A 207 22.71 -0.15 -6.94
N PRO A 208 23.08 -0.13 -8.24
CA PRO A 208 24.46 0.17 -8.64
C PRO A 208 24.92 1.57 -8.23
N ASP A 209 24.06 2.57 -8.41
CA ASP A 209 24.39 3.96 -8.11
C ASP A 209 24.38 4.25 -6.61
N LEU A 210 23.44 3.66 -5.86
CA LEU A 210 23.39 3.76 -4.41
C LEU A 210 24.65 3.16 -3.78
N LYS A 211 25.05 1.95 -4.20
CA LYS A 211 26.26 1.30 -3.67
C LYS A 211 27.52 2.07 -4.03
N ALA A 212 27.66 2.54 -5.27
CA ALA A 212 28.79 3.38 -5.67
C ALA A 212 28.91 4.65 -4.81
N GLN A 213 27.79 5.28 -4.45
CA GLN A 213 27.80 6.46 -3.59
C GLN A 213 28.05 6.15 -2.11
N GLN A 214 27.60 4.99 -1.60
CA GLN A 214 27.89 4.54 -0.24
C GLN A 214 29.38 4.21 -0.06
N GLU A 215 30.00 3.56 -1.06
CA GLU A 215 31.43 3.25 -1.09
C GLU A 215 32.28 4.53 -1.18
N ALA A 216 31.87 5.50 -2.01
CA ALA A 216 32.54 6.80 -2.12
C ALA A 216 32.44 7.64 -0.82
N ALA A 217 31.40 7.42 -0.01
CA ALA A 217 31.20 8.10 1.27
C ALA A 217 31.97 7.45 2.45
N GLY A 218 32.72 6.36 2.20
CA GLY A 218 33.52 5.68 3.23
C GLY A 218 32.72 5.03 4.36
N GLY A 219 31.40 4.88 4.17
CA GLY A 219 30.48 4.38 5.18
C GLY A 219 30.19 2.90 5.00
N GLN A 220 30.92 2.03 5.71
CA GLN A 220 30.48 0.65 5.90
C GLN A 220 29.26 0.70 6.84
N VAL A 221 28.05 0.70 6.27
CA VAL A 221 26.79 0.64 7.03
C VAL A 221 26.70 -0.75 7.66
N VAL A 222 27.17 -0.86 8.90
CA VAL A 222 26.89 -2.01 9.76
C VAL A 222 25.43 -1.89 10.20
N SER A 223 24.56 -2.70 9.61
CA SER A 223 23.18 -2.85 10.07
C SER A 223 23.19 -3.33 11.52
N MET A 224 22.76 -2.47 12.44
CA MET A 224 22.53 -2.84 13.84
C MET A 224 21.06 -3.29 13.96
N PRO A 225 20.79 -4.53 14.38
CA PRO A 225 19.43 -5.04 14.53
C PRO A 225 18.80 -4.44 15.78
N PHE A 226 18.41 -3.17 15.73
CA PHE A 226 17.43 -2.59 16.64
C PHE A 226 16.12 -2.51 15.90
N GLY A 227 15.48 -3.67 15.73
CA GLY A 227 14.05 -3.69 15.48
C GLY A 227 13.38 -3.05 16.69
N ALA A 228 12.70 -1.91 16.48
CA ALA A 228 11.60 -1.58 17.36
C ALA A 228 10.69 -2.82 17.42
N PRO A 229 10.10 -3.17 18.58
CA PRO A 229 9.08 -4.20 18.60
C PRO A 229 8.02 -3.76 17.59
N THR A 230 7.98 -4.44 16.45
CA THR A 230 6.83 -4.44 15.57
C THR A 230 5.70 -4.93 16.47
N SER A 231 4.79 -4.02 16.82
CA SER A 231 3.44 -4.40 17.23
C SER A 231 3.04 -5.52 16.28
N ALA A 232 2.68 -6.69 16.84
CA ALA A 232 2.25 -7.82 16.03
C ALA A 232 1.13 -7.31 15.12
N ALA A 233 1.45 -7.08 13.85
CA ALA A 233 0.44 -6.81 12.86
C ALA A 233 -0.41 -8.07 12.82
N SER A 234 -1.73 -7.90 12.89
CA SER A 234 -2.64 -9.04 12.75
C SER A 234 -2.22 -9.86 11.52
N GLN A 235 -2.23 -11.18 11.66
CA GLN A 235 -1.96 -12.09 10.53
C GLN A 235 -3.00 -11.96 9.42
N TYR A 236 -4.14 -11.31 9.72
CA TYR A 236 -5.20 -11.06 8.77
C TYR A 236 -4.92 -9.81 7.96
N THR A 237 -5.01 -9.96 6.65
CA THR A 237 -4.73 -8.93 5.65
C THR A 237 -5.74 -9.03 4.53
N LYS A 238 -5.66 -8.13 3.53
CA LYS A 238 -6.48 -8.24 2.31
C LYS A 238 -6.34 -9.62 1.63
N GLN A 239 -5.17 -10.26 1.72
CA GLN A 239 -4.89 -11.57 1.11
C GLN A 239 -5.23 -12.76 2.01
N ASN A 240 -5.44 -12.51 3.30
CA ASN A 240 -5.78 -13.51 4.29
C ASN A 240 -6.89 -12.93 5.18
N PRO A 241 -8.12 -12.82 4.70
CA PRO A 241 -9.21 -12.23 5.46
C PRO A 241 -9.55 -13.09 6.67
N PHE A 242 -10.05 -12.46 7.73
CA PHE A 242 -10.55 -13.19 8.90
C PHE A 242 -11.98 -13.68 8.62
N GLU A 243 -12.23 -14.97 8.81
CA GLU A 243 -13.58 -15.52 8.84
C GLU A 243 -14.25 -15.14 10.16
N ALA A 244 -15.11 -14.13 10.10
CA ALA A 244 -15.76 -13.54 11.26
C ALA A 244 -17.22 -14.00 11.39
N GLU A 245 -17.68 -14.19 12.62
CA GLU A 245 -19.08 -14.50 12.90
C GLU A 245 -19.95 -13.24 12.84
N LEU A 246 -21.08 -13.32 12.14
CA LEU A 246 -22.09 -12.27 12.09
C LEU A 246 -23.01 -12.39 13.32
N LEU A 247 -22.85 -11.49 14.28
CA LEU A 247 -23.56 -11.52 15.56
C LEU A 247 -24.99 -11.00 15.43
N THR A 248 -25.13 -9.81 14.81
CA THR A 248 -26.41 -9.10 14.73
C THR A 248 -26.60 -8.48 13.36
N VAL A 249 -27.84 -8.54 12.84
CA VAL A 249 -28.30 -7.74 11.71
C VAL A 249 -29.67 -7.15 12.07
N GLN A 250 -29.69 -5.86 12.40
CA GLN A 250 -30.88 -5.18 12.88
C GLN A 250 -31.25 -4.00 11.98
N LYS A 251 -32.49 -3.99 11.47
CA LYS A 251 -33.04 -2.79 10.81
C LYS A 251 -33.20 -1.65 11.81
N ILE A 252 -32.58 -0.51 11.53
CA ILE A 252 -32.62 0.69 12.38
C ILE A 252 -33.56 1.79 11.85
N THR A 253 -34.12 1.60 10.64
CA THR A 253 -35.17 2.49 10.13
C THR A 253 -36.56 2.10 10.61
N GLY A 254 -37.46 3.08 10.66
CA GLY A 254 -38.86 2.87 11.05
C GLY A 254 -39.57 1.84 10.15
N ARG A 255 -40.62 1.21 10.69
CA ARG A 255 -41.37 0.13 10.03
C ARG A 255 -41.84 0.49 8.61
N ASP A 256 -42.29 1.73 8.43
CA ASP A 256 -42.83 2.23 7.16
C ASP A 256 -41.78 3.01 6.34
N SER A 257 -40.50 2.95 6.71
CA SER A 257 -39.43 3.58 5.94
C SER A 257 -39.20 2.84 4.63
N THR A 258 -39.09 3.60 3.54
CA THR A 258 -38.68 3.09 2.23
C THR A 258 -37.19 2.76 2.16
N LYS A 259 -36.39 3.16 3.16
CA LYS A 259 -34.97 2.82 3.28
C LYS A 259 -34.80 1.63 4.23
N ASP A 260 -33.97 0.66 3.87
CA ASP A 260 -33.61 -0.49 4.73
C ASP A 260 -32.17 -0.31 5.23
N VAL A 261 -31.99 0.59 6.21
CA VAL A 261 -30.69 0.76 6.86
C VAL A 261 -30.58 -0.22 8.02
N ARG A 262 -29.47 -0.95 8.08
CA ARG A 262 -29.20 -2.00 9.06
C ARG A 262 -27.93 -1.73 9.85
N HIS A 263 -28.04 -1.93 11.16
CA HIS A 263 -26.92 -2.08 12.07
C HIS A 263 -26.45 -3.53 12.02
N VAL A 264 -25.16 -3.71 11.81
CA VAL A 264 -24.53 -5.02 11.67
C VAL A 264 -23.39 -5.14 12.67
N GLU A 265 -23.36 -6.22 13.44
CA GLU A 265 -22.31 -6.53 14.42
C GLU A 265 -21.57 -7.78 13.99
N ILE A 266 -20.24 -7.71 13.97
CA ILE A 266 -19.35 -8.79 13.54
C ILE A 266 -18.35 -9.05 14.67
N SER A 267 -18.15 -10.32 15.01
CA SER A 267 -17.17 -10.74 16.03
C SER A 267 -15.75 -10.70 15.47
N LEU A 268 -14.83 -10.11 16.22
CA LEU A 268 -13.39 -10.10 16.03
C LEU A 268 -12.69 -11.04 17.02
N GLU A 269 -13.43 -11.83 17.81
CA GLU A 269 -12.84 -12.73 18.81
C GLU A 269 -11.83 -13.70 18.17
N GLY A 270 -10.63 -13.78 18.75
CA GLY A 270 -9.56 -14.64 18.26
C GLY A 270 -8.85 -14.14 16.99
N SER A 271 -9.16 -12.93 16.52
CA SER A 271 -8.54 -12.36 15.31
C SER A 271 -7.28 -11.52 15.58
N ASP A 272 -7.09 -11.04 16.82
CA ASP A 272 -6.12 -10.00 17.18
C ASP A 272 -6.22 -8.73 16.32
N ILE A 273 -7.36 -8.50 15.64
CA ILE A 273 -7.61 -7.30 14.84
C ILE A 273 -7.91 -6.14 15.78
N THR A 274 -7.16 -5.06 15.62
CA THR A 274 -7.38 -3.80 16.35
C THR A 274 -7.76 -2.69 15.40
N TYR A 275 -8.72 -1.85 15.80
CA TYR A 275 -9.14 -0.67 15.05
C TYR A 275 -9.41 0.53 15.96
N THR A 276 -9.42 1.71 15.38
CA THR A 276 -9.75 2.98 16.02
C THR A 276 -10.97 3.63 15.37
N PRO A 277 -11.74 4.45 16.10
CA PRO A 277 -12.86 5.19 15.50
C PRO A 277 -12.41 6.02 14.30
N GLY A 278 -13.09 5.82 13.17
CA GLY A 278 -12.74 6.44 11.88
C GLY A 278 -12.10 5.47 10.89
N ASP A 279 -11.65 4.29 11.34
CA ASP A 279 -11.18 3.24 10.45
C ASP A 279 -12.32 2.65 9.59
N SER A 280 -11.93 1.98 8.50
CA SER A 280 -12.85 1.27 7.61
C SER A 280 -12.62 -0.24 7.69
N LEU A 281 -13.69 -1.02 7.66
CA LEU A 281 -13.64 -2.48 7.57
C LEU A 281 -13.86 -2.91 6.12
N GLY A 282 -12.94 -3.71 5.58
CA GLY A 282 -13.10 -4.38 4.30
C GLY A 282 -13.84 -5.71 4.46
N VAL A 283 -15.00 -5.84 3.84
CA VAL A 283 -15.82 -7.06 3.88
C VAL A 283 -15.78 -7.74 2.51
N TYR A 284 -15.30 -8.98 2.48
CA TYR A 284 -15.41 -9.86 1.31
C TYR A 284 -16.78 -10.53 1.27
N PHE A 285 -17.28 -10.81 0.07
CA PHE A 285 -18.57 -11.49 -0.11
C PHE A 285 -18.45 -12.58 -1.15
N LEU A 286 -19.47 -13.43 -1.20
CA LEU A 286 -19.67 -14.39 -2.28
C LEU A 286 -20.71 -13.83 -3.24
N ASN A 287 -20.47 -13.98 -4.54
CA ASN A 287 -21.49 -13.68 -5.53
C ASN A 287 -22.69 -14.62 -5.39
N ASP A 288 -23.87 -14.13 -5.75
CA ASP A 288 -25.11 -14.91 -5.73
C ASP A 288 -25.03 -16.08 -6.72
N ASP A 289 -25.30 -17.28 -6.21
CA ASP A 289 -25.14 -18.52 -6.96
C ASP A 289 -26.12 -18.63 -8.13
N VAL A 290 -27.35 -18.13 -7.96
CA VAL A 290 -28.37 -18.08 -9.01
C VAL A 290 -27.96 -17.12 -10.11
N LEU A 291 -27.40 -15.95 -9.76
CA LEU A 291 -26.93 -14.99 -10.76
C LEU A 291 -25.69 -15.50 -11.51
N VAL A 292 -24.79 -16.20 -10.83
CA VAL A 292 -23.64 -16.85 -11.49
C VAL A 292 -24.11 -17.94 -12.46
N ASP A 293 -25.06 -18.78 -12.06
CA ASP A 293 -25.63 -19.83 -12.92
C ASP A 293 -26.34 -19.23 -14.15
N GLU A 294 -26.99 -18.07 -14.00
CA GLU A 294 -27.54 -17.31 -15.12
C GLU A 294 -26.44 -16.83 -16.07
N VAL A 295 -25.34 -16.26 -15.56
CA VAL A 295 -24.19 -15.82 -16.37
C VAL A 295 -23.61 -16.98 -17.18
N LEU A 296 -23.39 -18.13 -16.55
CA LEU A 296 -22.88 -19.33 -17.21
C LEU A 296 -23.83 -19.82 -18.32
N THR A 297 -25.14 -19.75 -18.06
CA THR A 297 -26.16 -20.09 -19.06
C THR A 297 -26.14 -19.14 -20.25
N LEU A 298 -26.10 -17.82 -20.01
CA LEU A 298 -26.10 -16.79 -21.06
C LEU A 298 -24.82 -16.83 -21.91
N THR A 299 -23.70 -17.23 -21.31
CA THR A 299 -22.40 -17.36 -21.97
C THR A 299 -22.14 -18.75 -22.55
N GLN A 300 -23.05 -19.71 -22.32
CA GLN A 300 -22.95 -21.11 -22.74
C GLN A 300 -21.69 -21.82 -22.24
N ILE A 301 -21.28 -21.49 -21.02
CA ILE A 301 -20.11 -22.09 -20.36
C ILE A 301 -20.59 -23.22 -19.45
N ASP A 302 -19.92 -24.37 -19.52
CA ASP A 302 -20.16 -25.47 -18.59
C ASP A 302 -19.56 -25.11 -17.20
N ALA A 303 -20.40 -25.19 -16.16
CA ALA A 303 -20.05 -24.81 -14.80
C ALA A 303 -18.85 -25.58 -14.20
N THR A 304 -18.55 -26.77 -14.73
CA THR A 304 -17.44 -27.62 -14.26
C THR A 304 -16.14 -27.39 -15.02
N SER A 305 -16.14 -26.49 -16.01
CA SER A 305 -14.95 -26.11 -16.75
C SER A 305 -13.88 -25.57 -15.80
N ILE A 306 -12.66 -26.07 -15.92
CA ILE A 306 -11.54 -25.63 -15.10
C ILE A 306 -10.93 -24.37 -15.70
N VAL A 307 -10.72 -23.37 -14.85
CA VAL A 307 -10.12 -22.08 -15.18
C VAL A 307 -8.99 -21.76 -14.22
N LYS A 308 -8.07 -20.90 -14.66
CA LYS A 308 -6.96 -20.42 -13.87
C LYS A 308 -7.23 -18.98 -13.41
N VAL A 309 -7.15 -18.74 -12.10
CA VAL A 309 -7.24 -17.42 -11.48
C VAL A 309 -6.00 -17.19 -10.62
N GLY A 310 -5.07 -16.37 -11.11
CA GLY A 310 -3.74 -16.25 -10.50
C GLY A 310 -2.99 -17.59 -10.59
N ASP A 311 -2.59 -18.15 -9.45
CA ASP A 311 -1.94 -19.47 -9.37
C ASP A 311 -2.89 -20.62 -9.02
N GLU A 312 -4.18 -20.35 -8.80
CA GLU A 312 -5.19 -21.35 -8.45
C GLU A 312 -5.91 -21.88 -9.71
N GLU A 313 -6.17 -23.20 -9.73
CA GLU A 313 -7.04 -23.85 -10.70
C GLU A 313 -8.31 -24.37 -10.00
N LEU A 314 -9.47 -23.92 -10.46
CA LEU A 314 -10.77 -24.22 -9.86
C LEU A 314 -11.87 -24.25 -10.93
N SER A 315 -13.08 -24.67 -10.56
CA SER A 315 -14.21 -24.61 -11.47
C SER A 315 -14.56 -23.15 -11.79
N VAL A 316 -15.02 -22.89 -13.02
CA VAL A 316 -15.44 -21.54 -13.43
C VAL A 316 -16.58 -21.01 -12.55
N ARG A 317 -17.45 -21.90 -12.06
CA ARG A 317 -18.52 -21.52 -11.13
C ARG A 317 -17.96 -21.01 -9.81
N ASP A 318 -17.03 -21.74 -9.19
CA ASP A 318 -16.43 -21.34 -7.91
C ASP A 318 -15.56 -20.08 -8.08
N ALA A 319 -14.84 -19.96 -9.21
CA ALA A 319 -14.08 -18.74 -9.54
C ALA A 319 -14.99 -17.50 -9.61
N LEU A 320 -16.14 -17.63 -10.27
CA LEU A 320 -17.13 -16.56 -10.37
C LEU A 320 -17.77 -16.24 -9.01
N ILE A 321 -17.95 -17.22 -8.13
CA ILE A 321 -18.55 -17.02 -6.81
C ILE A 321 -17.58 -16.36 -5.83
N GLU A 322 -16.35 -16.87 -5.75
CA GLU A 322 -15.43 -16.58 -4.64
C GLU A 322 -14.33 -15.58 -5.00
N LYS A 323 -13.93 -15.51 -6.28
CA LYS A 323 -12.67 -14.87 -6.67
C LYS A 323 -12.83 -13.69 -7.62
N LEU A 324 -13.98 -13.53 -8.27
CA LEU A 324 -14.16 -12.55 -9.34
C LEU A 324 -15.25 -11.52 -9.03
N GLU A 325 -15.06 -10.30 -9.52
CA GLU A 325 -16.02 -9.21 -9.36
C GLU A 325 -17.14 -9.29 -10.41
N LEU A 326 -18.41 -9.35 -9.97
CA LEU A 326 -19.59 -9.35 -10.86
C LEU A 326 -20.64 -8.28 -10.52
N THR A 327 -20.54 -7.65 -9.35
CA THR A 327 -21.55 -6.69 -8.87
C THR A 327 -21.26 -5.26 -9.30
N GLN A 328 -20.02 -4.94 -9.70
CA GLN A 328 -19.63 -3.63 -10.21
C GLN A 328 -19.07 -3.75 -11.62
N SER A 329 -19.68 -3.04 -12.57
CA SER A 329 -19.16 -2.92 -13.93
C SER A 329 -18.14 -1.78 -14.01
N TYR A 330 -17.19 -1.91 -14.94
CA TYR A 330 -16.13 -0.95 -15.19
C TYR A 330 -15.71 -0.98 -16.67
N PRO A 331 -15.14 0.13 -17.20
CA PRO A 331 -14.63 0.25 -18.56
C PRO A 331 -13.85 -0.97 -19.05
N GLY A 332 -12.85 -1.42 -18.29
CA GLY A 332 -12.00 -2.54 -18.69
C GLY A 332 -12.77 -3.85 -18.91
N PHE A 333 -13.82 -4.12 -18.12
CA PHE A 333 -14.67 -5.28 -18.35
C PHE A 333 -15.45 -5.14 -19.66
N VAL A 334 -16.09 -3.98 -19.89
CA VAL A 334 -16.87 -3.75 -21.11
C VAL A 334 -16.01 -3.83 -22.36
N GLU A 335 -14.80 -3.27 -22.32
CA GLU A 335 -13.82 -3.32 -23.42
C GLU A 335 -13.41 -4.77 -23.76
N LYS A 336 -13.00 -5.54 -22.74
CA LYS A 336 -12.58 -6.94 -22.91
C LYS A 336 -13.75 -7.81 -23.37
N TYR A 337 -14.91 -7.67 -22.76
CA TYR A 337 -16.12 -8.43 -23.11
C TYR A 337 -16.64 -8.08 -24.51
N ALA A 338 -16.64 -6.80 -24.91
CA ALA A 338 -17.01 -6.36 -26.25
C ALA A 338 -16.10 -6.98 -27.32
N THR A 339 -14.78 -6.99 -27.04
CA THR A 339 -13.76 -7.56 -27.92
C THR A 339 -13.92 -9.08 -28.04
N ALA A 340 -14.13 -9.78 -26.92
CA ALA A 340 -14.27 -11.23 -26.87
C ALA A 340 -15.55 -11.71 -27.57
N THR A 341 -16.64 -10.97 -27.43
CA THR A 341 -17.96 -11.34 -27.98
C THR A 341 -18.23 -10.79 -29.38
N GLY A 342 -17.52 -9.75 -29.79
CA GLY A 342 -17.76 -9.05 -31.05
C GLY A 342 -19.09 -8.29 -31.09
N THR A 343 -19.65 -7.93 -29.94
CA THR A 343 -20.99 -7.32 -29.85
C THR A 343 -20.99 -5.88 -30.39
N PRO A 344 -21.72 -5.57 -31.48
CA PRO A 344 -21.62 -4.26 -32.14
C PRO A 344 -22.04 -3.08 -31.25
N GLU A 345 -22.99 -3.28 -30.33
CA GLU A 345 -23.44 -2.24 -29.41
C GLU A 345 -22.36 -1.87 -28.40
N LEU A 346 -21.71 -2.88 -27.81
CA LEU A 346 -20.62 -2.66 -26.87
C LEU A 346 -19.37 -2.12 -27.57
N LEU A 347 -19.04 -2.60 -28.78
CA LEU A 347 -17.89 -2.09 -29.55
C LEU A 347 -18.01 -0.59 -29.87
N LYS A 348 -19.23 -0.08 -30.10
CA LYS A 348 -19.46 1.37 -30.26
C LYS A 348 -19.24 2.14 -28.96
N LEU A 349 -19.60 1.55 -27.82
CA LEU A 349 -19.37 2.18 -26.51
C LEU A 349 -17.88 2.29 -26.20
N VAL A 350 -17.06 1.31 -26.61
CA VAL A 350 -15.60 1.35 -26.44
C VAL A 350 -14.96 2.56 -27.14
N GLU A 351 -15.53 3.03 -28.24
CA GLU A 351 -15.03 4.23 -28.96
C GLU A 351 -15.39 5.55 -28.27
N ASP A 352 -16.42 5.57 -27.41
CA ASP A 352 -16.91 6.76 -26.70
C ASP A 352 -16.90 6.55 -25.18
N LYS A 353 -15.82 7.01 -24.54
CA LYS A 353 -15.62 6.92 -23.09
C LYS A 353 -16.77 7.51 -22.28
N THR A 354 -17.38 8.60 -22.74
CA THR A 354 -18.47 9.27 -22.02
C THR A 354 -19.73 8.42 -22.09
N ALA A 355 -20.06 7.90 -23.27
CA ALA A 355 -21.19 7.01 -23.46
C ALA A 355 -21.01 5.69 -22.67
N MET A 356 -19.79 5.14 -22.66
CA MET A 356 -19.47 3.94 -21.90
C MET A 356 -19.70 4.12 -20.39
N ARG A 357 -19.29 5.25 -19.80
CA ARG A 357 -19.55 5.51 -18.37
C ARG A 357 -21.03 5.64 -18.05
N ALA A 358 -21.78 6.38 -18.86
CA ALA A 358 -23.22 6.50 -18.69
C ALA A 358 -23.95 5.15 -18.86
N TYR A 359 -23.38 4.25 -19.67
CA TYR A 359 -23.87 2.87 -19.80
C TYR A 359 -23.55 2.02 -18.55
N ILE A 360 -22.36 2.15 -17.98
CA ILE A 360 -21.88 1.35 -16.85
C ILE A 360 -22.54 1.78 -15.53
N GLU A 361 -22.73 3.08 -15.30
CA GLU A 361 -23.18 3.62 -14.01
C GLU A 361 -24.41 2.92 -13.39
N PRO A 362 -25.48 2.60 -14.15
CA PRO A 362 -26.64 1.90 -13.59
C PRO A 362 -26.62 0.37 -13.78
N ARG A 363 -25.49 -0.25 -14.20
CA ARG A 363 -25.44 -1.65 -14.61
C ARG A 363 -24.34 -2.41 -13.87
N GLN A 364 -24.71 -3.56 -13.32
CA GLN A 364 -23.73 -4.54 -12.85
C GLN A 364 -23.20 -5.36 -14.03
N ILE A 365 -22.14 -6.14 -13.82
CA ILE A 365 -21.62 -7.04 -14.86
C ILE A 365 -22.68 -8.04 -15.30
N TYR A 366 -23.49 -8.54 -14.36
CA TYR A 366 -24.68 -9.34 -14.65
C TYR A 366 -25.58 -8.69 -15.70
N ASP A 367 -25.87 -7.39 -15.58
CA ASP A 367 -26.77 -6.68 -16.48
C ASP A 367 -26.17 -6.47 -17.86
N VAL A 368 -24.86 -6.23 -17.93
CA VAL A 368 -24.14 -6.11 -19.21
C VAL A 368 -24.20 -7.43 -19.97
N ILE A 369 -23.97 -8.56 -19.29
CA ILE A 369 -24.04 -9.91 -19.88
C ILE A 369 -25.48 -10.24 -20.29
N ARG A 370 -26.48 -9.95 -19.45
CA ARG A 370 -27.92 -10.15 -19.76
C ARG A 370 -28.35 -9.37 -21.00
N GLN A 371 -27.87 -8.15 -21.18
CA GLN A 371 -28.19 -7.32 -22.34
C GLN A 371 -27.45 -7.79 -23.60
N ASN A 372 -26.29 -8.43 -23.44
CA ASN A 372 -25.40 -8.82 -24.52
C ASN A 372 -24.94 -10.28 -24.38
N PRO A 373 -25.87 -11.26 -24.41
CA PRO A 373 -25.52 -12.66 -24.24
C PRO A 373 -24.75 -13.16 -25.46
N ALA A 374 -23.62 -13.80 -25.22
CA ALA A 374 -22.75 -14.30 -26.28
C ALA A 374 -21.96 -15.51 -25.81
N LYS A 375 -21.73 -16.46 -26.72
CA LYS A 375 -20.93 -17.65 -26.43
C LYS A 375 -19.48 -17.28 -26.21
N LEU A 376 -18.91 -17.74 -25.10
CA LEU A 376 -17.51 -17.51 -24.71
C LEU A 376 -16.84 -18.81 -24.26
N ASP A 377 -15.51 -18.81 -24.30
CA ASP A 377 -14.72 -19.79 -23.57
C ASP A 377 -14.63 -19.40 -22.08
N ALA A 378 -14.55 -20.41 -21.20
CA ALA A 378 -14.53 -20.21 -19.76
C ALA A 378 -13.38 -19.30 -19.30
N GLN A 379 -12.16 -19.53 -19.81
CA GLN A 379 -11.00 -18.72 -19.44
C GLN A 379 -11.13 -17.30 -19.99
N THR A 380 -11.70 -17.16 -21.19
CA THR A 380 -11.93 -15.83 -21.78
C THR A 380 -12.88 -14.97 -20.93
N LEU A 381 -13.95 -15.56 -20.37
CA LEU A 381 -14.82 -14.83 -19.45
C LEU A 381 -14.06 -14.41 -18.19
N VAL A 382 -13.28 -15.31 -17.60
CA VAL A 382 -12.46 -15.03 -16.41
C VAL A 382 -11.47 -13.89 -16.66
N ASP A 383 -10.78 -13.91 -17.80
CA ASP A 383 -9.79 -12.89 -18.17
C ASP A 383 -10.40 -11.49 -18.42
N CYS A 384 -11.72 -11.45 -18.73
CA CYS A 384 -12.48 -10.20 -18.83
C CYS A 384 -12.73 -9.56 -17.46
N LEU A 385 -12.82 -10.37 -16.41
CA LEU A 385 -13.17 -9.96 -15.06
C LEU A 385 -11.93 -9.58 -14.26
N ARG A 386 -12.13 -8.78 -13.21
CA ARG A 386 -11.10 -8.47 -12.21
C ARG A 386 -11.29 -9.32 -10.97
N LYS A 387 -10.24 -9.45 -10.17
CA LYS A 387 -10.31 -10.11 -8.86
C LYS A 387 -11.33 -9.39 -7.95
N LEU A 388 -12.06 -10.17 -7.17
CA LEU A 388 -13.02 -9.68 -6.20
C LEU A 388 -12.34 -8.74 -5.20
N GLN A 389 -12.91 -7.56 -5.01
CA GLN A 389 -12.41 -6.57 -4.06
C GLN A 389 -13.29 -6.52 -2.80
N ALA A 390 -12.70 -6.26 -1.64
CA ALA A 390 -13.45 -6.02 -0.43
C ALA A 390 -14.31 -4.74 -0.56
N ARG A 391 -15.50 -4.75 0.07
CA ARG A 391 -16.31 -3.55 0.23
C ARG A 391 -15.94 -2.88 1.53
N PHE A 392 -15.51 -1.63 1.43
CA PHE A 392 -15.13 -0.84 2.59
C PHE A 392 -16.34 -0.16 3.18
N TYR A 393 -16.53 -0.36 4.47
CA TYR A 393 -17.56 0.30 5.26
C TYR A 393 -16.90 1.06 6.40
N SER A 394 -17.36 2.28 6.65
CA SER A 394 -16.92 3.04 7.81
C SER A 394 -17.39 2.33 9.08
N ILE A 395 -16.47 2.10 10.00
CA ILE A 395 -16.78 1.44 11.26
C ILE A 395 -17.62 2.39 12.13
N ALA A 396 -18.76 1.88 12.63
CA ALA A 396 -19.77 2.61 13.39
C ALA A 396 -19.66 2.39 14.91
N SER A 397 -18.52 1.89 15.40
CA SER A 397 -18.26 1.55 16.80
C SER A 397 -16.90 2.06 17.26
N SER A 398 -16.66 2.03 18.58
CA SER A 398 -15.35 2.22 19.19
C SER A 398 -14.92 0.93 19.84
N GLN A 399 -13.76 0.39 19.47
CA GLN A 399 -13.27 -0.88 20.02
C GLN A 399 -13.10 -0.82 21.55
N SER A 400 -12.84 0.36 22.11
CA SER A 400 -12.78 0.56 23.57
C SER A 400 -14.10 0.29 24.29
N GLU A 401 -15.23 0.36 23.59
CA GLU A 401 -16.58 0.19 24.14
C GLU A 401 -17.19 -1.16 23.79
N VAL A 402 -16.80 -1.75 22.66
CA VAL A 402 -17.38 -3.00 22.13
C VAL A 402 -16.39 -4.17 22.12
N GLU A 403 -15.18 -3.96 22.67
CA GLU A 403 -14.13 -4.97 22.83
C GLU A 403 -13.79 -5.70 21.52
N ASP A 404 -14.15 -6.97 21.41
CA ASP A 404 -13.88 -7.82 20.25
C ASP A 404 -15.03 -7.81 19.22
N GLU A 405 -15.77 -6.71 19.11
CA GLU A 405 -16.79 -6.53 18.07
C GLU A 405 -16.43 -5.39 17.12
N VAL A 406 -16.94 -5.45 15.89
CA VAL A 406 -16.95 -4.33 14.96
C VAL A 406 -18.35 -4.12 14.40
N HIS A 407 -18.83 -2.89 14.51
CA HIS A 407 -20.18 -2.53 14.08
C HIS A 407 -20.15 -1.74 12.78
N LEU A 408 -21.11 -1.99 11.89
CA LEU A 408 -21.31 -1.30 10.64
C LEU A 408 -22.73 -0.76 10.53
N THR A 409 -22.90 0.34 9.79
CA THR A 409 -24.22 0.85 9.39
C THR A 409 -24.33 0.77 7.87
N LEU A 410 -25.18 -0.12 7.37
CA LEU A 410 -25.34 -0.44 5.95
C LEU A 410 -26.68 0.08 5.44
N ALA A 411 -26.72 0.65 4.24
CA ALA A 411 -27.90 1.28 3.65
C ALA A 411 -28.31 0.67 2.32
#